data_AF-A0A397UU38-F1
#
_entry.id   AF-A0A397UU38-F1
#
_cell.length_a   1.000
_cell.length_b   1.000
_cell.length_c   1.000
_cell.angle_alpha   90.00
_cell.angle_beta   90.00
_cell.angle_gamma   90.00
#
_symmetry.space_group_name_H-M   'P 1'
#
loop_
_entity.id
_entity.type
_entity.pdbx_description
1 polymer ?
#
loop_
_entity_poly.entity_id
_entity_poly.type
_entity_poly.pdbx_seq_one_letter_code
_entity_poly.pdbx_strand_id
1 'polypeptide(L)'
;IPNDIYRLTCRFGVLKNVFPASEVLHLGLKEFSELDDPLTNTVVSIVEATRHQSNTLASNKGCNCRGDCLTARCFCKKANVLCGSGCHPKNSNASIRHKNWMGY
;
A
#
# COMPACT_ATOMS: atom_id res chain seq x y z
N ILE A 1 13.73 -11.13 27.50
CA ILE A 1 13.80 -9.85 26.76
C ILE A 1 13.81 -8.76 27.82
N PRO A 2 14.72 -7.77 27.80
CA PRO A 2 14.69 -6.64 28.72
C PRO A 2 13.29 -5.99 28.72
N ASN A 3 12.83 -5.51 29.87
CA ASN A 3 11.43 -5.09 30.08
C ASN A 3 10.93 -3.97 29.14
N ASP A 4 11.82 -3.29 28.42
CA ASP A 4 11.49 -2.15 27.55
C ASP A 4 11.83 -2.40 26.07
N ILE A 5 11.86 -3.65 25.61
CA ILE A 5 12.10 -3.99 24.20
C ILE A 5 10.93 -4.80 23.65
N TYR A 6 10.37 -4.34 22.54
CA TYR A 6 9.25 -4.96 21.85
C TYR A 6 9.69 -5.70 20.60
N ARG A 7 9.06 -6.85 20.38
CA ARG A 7 8.97 -7.50 19.06
C ARG A 7 7.59 -7.21 18.50
N LEU A 8 7.57 -6.65 17.30
CA LEU A 8 6.33 -6.27 16.65
C LEU A 8 5.90 -7.36 15.67
N THR A 9 4.60 -7.59 15.59
CA THR A 9 4.00 -8.54 14.65
C THR A 9 3.18 -7.75 13.63
N CYS A 10 3.23 -8.19 12.39
CA CYS A 10 2.43 -7.66 11.30
C CYS A 10 1.70 -8.82 10.60
N ARG A 11 0.82 -8.48 9.66
CA ARG A 11 0.07 -9.46 8.84
C ARG A 11 0.95 -10.53 8.17
N PHE A 12 2.21 -10.20 7.86
CA PHE A 12 3.14 -11.09 7.15
C PHE A 12 4.08 -11.86 8.10
N GLY A 13 3.99 -11.64 9.41
CA GLY A 13 4.78 -12.31 10.43
C GLY A 13 5.42 -11.37 11.44
N VAL A 14 6.36 -11.90 12.22
CA VAL A 14 7.09 -11.16 13.26
C VAL A 14 8.24 -10.39 12.61
N LEU A 15 8.36 -9.10 12.94
CA LEU A 15 9.48 -8.30 12.47
C LEU A 15 10.78 -8.80 13.07
N LYS A 16 11.81 -8.93 12.22
CA LYS A 16 13.17 -9.32 12.64
C LYS A 16 13.77 -8.32 13.64
N ASN A 17 13.45 -7.04 13.47
CA ASN A 17 13.93 -5.95 14.30
C ASN A 17 13.23 -5.94 15.66
N VAL A 18 13.97 -5.53 16.68
CA VAL A 18 13.44 -5.24 18.01
C VAL A 18 13.46 -3.74 18.23
N PHE A 19 12.48 -3.22 18.95
CA PHE A 19 12.30 -1.78 19.14
C PHE A 19 12.27 -1.46 20.63
N PRO A 20 13.08 -0.51 21.11
CA PRO A 20 12.96 -0.04 22.48
C PRO A 20 11.64 0.71 22.67
N ALA A 21 11.13 0.74 23.90
CA ALA A 21 9.92 1.44 24.28
C ALA A 21 9.94 2.93 23.89
N SER A 22 11.12 3.55 23.90
CA SER A 22 11.33 4.94 23.50
C SER A 22 11.12 5.22 22.00
N GLU A 23 11.16 4.20 21.15
CA GLU A 23 10.99 4.33 19.69
C GLU A 23 9.57 3.99 19.21
N VAL A 24 8.70 3.51 20.10
CA VAL A 24 7.35 3.11 19.77
C VAL A 24 6.33 4.02 20.44
N LEU A 25 5.36 4.51 19.65
CA LEU A 25 4.25 5.29 20.18
C LEU A 25 3.08 4.37 20.53
N HIS A 26 2.57 4.51 21.74
CA HIS A 26 1.36 3.80 22.16
C HIS A 26 0.12 4.48 21.53
N LEU A 27 -0.56 3.79 20.61
CA LEU A 27 -1.72 4.34 19.88
C LEU A 27 -3.08 4.03 20.55
N GLY A 28 -3.06 3.44 21.74
CA GLY A 28 -4.23 2.94 22.47
C GLY A 28 -4.69 1.55 21.98
N LEU A 29 -5.80 1.07 22.53
CA LEU A 29 -6.46 -0.15 22.05
C LEU A 29 -7.08 0.13 20.69
N LYS A 30 -6.52 -0.48 19.65
CA LYS A 30 -7.04 -0.43 18.30
C LYS A 30 -7.05 -1.84 17.76
N GLU A 31 -8.25 -2.36 17.48
CA GLU A 31 -8.41 -3.66 16.86
C GLU A 31 -8.12 -3.52 15.36
N PHE A 32 -7.23 -4.38 14.86
CA PHE A 32 -6.92 -4.50 13.45
C PHE A 32 -7.25 -5.92 13.05
N SER A 33 -8.27 -6.12 12.22
CA SER A 33 -8.72 -7.46 11.79
C SER A 33 -7.63 -8.28 11.09
N GLU A 34 -6.61 -7.62 10.54
CA GLU A 34 -5.43 -8.27 9.96
C GLU A 34 -4.47 -8.91 10.99
N LEU A 35 -4.71 -8.68 12.28
CA LEU A 35 -3.92 -9.21 13.40
C LEU A 35 -4.69 -10.24 14.23
N ASP A 36 -5.90 -10.65 13.83
CA ASP A 36 -6.68 -11.67 14.55
C ASP A 36 -6.03 -13.06 14.46
N ASP A 37 -5.34 -13.35 13.35
CA ASP A 37 -4.55 -14.58 13.16
C ASP A 37 -3.16 -14.26 12.57
N PRO A 38 -2.22 -13.76 13.40
CA PRO A 38 -0.92 -13.33 12.91
C PRO A 38 0.00 -14.54 12.69
N LEU A 39 0.76 -14.52 11.59
CA LEU A 39 1.69 -15.57 11.21
C LEU A 39 2.97 -15.58 12.09
N THR A 40 2.83 -15.93 13.37
CA THR A 40 3.88 -15.81 14.40
C THR A 40 5.10 -16.69 14.15
N ASN A 41 4.98 -17.75 13.35
CA ASN A 41 6.08 -18.66 13.02
C ASN A 41 6.97 -18.16 11.85
N THR A 42 6.64 -17.01 11.25
CA THR A 42 7.41 -16.43 10.15
C THR A 42 8.08 -15.14 10.60
N VAL A 43 9.37 -15.00 10.28
CA VAL A 43 10.15 -13.79 10.56
C VAL A 43 10.37 -13.02 9.26
N VAL A 44 10.02 -11.74 9.23
CA VAL A 44 10.15 -10.87 8.06
C VAL A 44 10.90 -9.59 8.41
N SER A 45 11.64 -9.03 7.46
CA SER A 45 12.17 -7.66 7.62
C SER A 45 11.09 -6.61 7.36
N ILE A 46 11.30 -5.39 7.88
CA ILE A 46 10.41 -4.24 7.60
C ILE A 46 10.28 -4.00 6.10
N VAL A 47 11.39 -4.12 5.36
CA VAL A 47 11.44 -3.90 3.91
C VAL A 47 10.61 -4.95 3.18
N GLU A 48 10.72 -6.22 3.55
CA GLU A 48 9.93 -7.29 2.95
C GLU A 48 8.44 -7.12 3.24
N ALA A 49 8.07 -6.87 4.51
CA ALA A 49 6.68 -6.60 4.89
C ALA A 49 6.11 -5.41 4.10
N THR A 50 6.87 -4.32 3.98
CA THR A 50 6.48 -3.14 3.20
C THR A 50 6.29 -3.47 1.72
N ARG A 51 7.20 -4.28 1.15
CA ARG A 51 7.10 -4.73 -0.24
C ARG A 51 5.86 -5.59 -0.48
N HIS A 52 5.52 -6.47 0.47
CA HIS A 52 4.30 -7.30 0.40
C HIS A 52 3.02 -6.48 0.59
N GLN A 53 3.06 -5.45 1.44
CA GLN A 53 1.93 -4.52 1.63
C GLN A 53 1.76 -3.55 0.46
N SER A 54 2.85 -3.20 -0.21
CA SER A 54 2.83 -2.31 -1.37
C SER A 54 2.11 -2.98 -2.52
N ASN A 55 0.95 -2.43 -2.92
CA ASN A 55 0.25 -2.82 -4.13
C ASN A 55 1.13 -2.54 -5.36
N THR A 56 1.94 -3.52 -5.78
CA THR A 56 2.76 -3.47 -6.99
C THR A 56 1.94 -3.22 -8.26
N LEU A 57 0.62 -3.49 -8.20
CA LEU A 57 -0.35 -3.13 -9.23
C LEU A 57 -0.42 -1.61 -9.50
N ALA A 58 -0.24 -0.78 -8.47
CA ALA A 58 -0.30 0.67 -8.60
C ALA A 58 1.05 1.30 -9.00
N SER A 59 2.17 0.61 -8.75
CA SER A 59 3.47 1.29 -8.76
C SER A 59 4.11 1.44 -10.15
N ASN A 60 3.89 0.53 -11.12
CA ASN A 60 4.66 0.60 -12.38
C ASN A 60 3.94 0.22 -13.68
N LYS A 61 2.69 -0.26 -13.66
CA LYS A 61 1.93 -0.50 -14.90
C LYS A 61 1.00 0.67 -15.19
N GLY A 62 1.59 1.78 -15.59
CA GLY A 62 0.84 2.88 -16.17
C GLY A 62 0.18 2.47 -17.48
N CYS A 63 -0.93 3.10 -17.85
CA CYS A 63 -1.49 2.93 -19.19
C CYS A 63 -0.69 3.74 -20.22
N ASN A 64 -0.55 3.21 -21.44
CA ASN A 64 0.07 3.92 -22.57
C ASN A 64 -0.98 4.63 -23.45
N CYS A 65 -2.10 5.06 -22.85
CA CYS A 65 -3.16 5.72 -23.58
C CYS A 65 -2.68 7.08 -24.13
N ARG A 66 -2.96 7.36 -25.40
CA ARG A 66 -2.69 8.68 -26.02
C ARG A 66 -3.88 9.65 -25.93
N GLY A 67 -5.02 9.17 -25.45
CA GLY A 67 -6.26 9.92 -25.29
C GLY A 67 -6.97 9.53 -24.01
N ASP A 68 -8.26 9.87 -23.89
CA ASP A 68 -9.01 9.75 -22.64
C ASP A 68 -9.11 8.30 -22.12
N CYS A 69 -8.81 8.12 -20.83
CA CYS A 69 -8.87 6.83 -20.14
C CYS A 69 -10.29 6.42 -19.70
N LEU A 70 -11.31 6.69 -20.52
CA LEU A 70 -12.72 6.50 -20.12
C LEU A 70 -13.27 5.11 -20.45
N THR A 71 -12.65 4.40 -21.39
CA THR A 71 -13.14 3.09 -21.88
C THR A 71 -12.29 1.94 -21.35
N ALA A 72 -12.83 0.72 -21.41
CA ALA A 72 -12.11 -0.52 -21.04
C ALA A 72 -10.88 -0.82 -21.92
N ARG A 73 -10.61 0.00 -22.95
CA ARG A 73 -9.36 0.01 -23.70
C ARG A 73 -8.18 0.49 -22.87
N CYS A 74 -8.43 1.35 -21.88
CA CYS A 74 -7.42 1.73 -20.89
C CYS A 74 -7.27 0.62 -19.84
N PHE A 75 -6.02 0.20 -19.61
CA PHE A 75 -5.69 -0.78 -18.57
C PHE A 75 -6.16 -0.31 -17.18
N CYS A 76 -5.90 0.95 -16.82
CA CYS A 76 -6.30 1.52 -15.53
C CYS A 76 -7.82 1.48 -15.35
N LYS A 77 -8.58 1.87 -16.39
CA LYS A 77 -10.04 1.80 -16.36
C LYS A 77 -10.56 0.36 -16.25
N LYS A 78 -9.98 -0.58 -16.99
CA LYS A 78 -10.34 -2.01 -16.95
C LYS A 78 -10.06 -2.62 -15.57
N ALA A 79 -8.95 -2.24 -14.95
CA ALA A 79 -8.59 -2.66 -13.60
C ALA A 79 -9.29 -1.84 -12.50
N ASN A 80 -10.17 -0.91 -12.87
CA ASN A 80 -10.87 0.02 -11.98
C ASN A 80 -9.93 0.81 -11.03
N VAL A 81 -8.75 1.18 -11.52
CA VAL A 81 -7.76 2.00 -10.81
C VAL A 81 -7.56 3.34 -11.50
N LEU A 82 -7.17 4.37 -10.76
CA LEU A 82 -6.84 5.68 -11.31
C LEU A 82 -5.50 5.66 -12.04
N CYS A 83 -5.38 6.48 -13.09
CA CYS A 83 -4.09 6.70 -13.75
C CYS A 83 -3.13 7.41 -12.77
N GLY A 84 -2.03 6.74 -12.43
CA GLY A 84 -0.95 7.31 -11.63
C GLY A 84 0.01 8.17 -12.44
N SER A 85 0.98 8.80 -11.76
CA SER A 85 2.02 9.62 -12.37
C SER A 85 2.87 8.89 -13.42
N GLY A 86 2.95 7.55 -13.34
CA GLY A 86 3.61 6.70 -14.34
C GLY A 86 2.82 6.47 -15.64
N CYS A 87 1.56 6.91 -15.75
CA CYS A 87 0.76 6.77 -16.98
C CYS A 87 1.05 7.89 -17.98
N HIS A 88 1.14 9.12 -17.49
CA HIS A 88 1.23 10.33 -18.31
C HIS A 88 2.29 11.28 -17.74
N PRO A 89 3.58 11.09 -18.07
CA PRO A 89 4.65 11.97 -17.62
C PRO A 89 4.57 13.32 -18.35
N LYS A 90 4.25 14.39 -17.60
CA LYS A 90 4.19 15.81 -18.00
C LYS A 90 2.98 16.24 -18.85
N ASN A 91 2.14 17.08 -18.23
CA ASN A 91 1.31 18.13 -18.84
C ASN A 91 0.47 17.80 -20.08
N SER A 92 0.14 16.54 -20.33
CA SER A 92 -0.87 16.17 -21.32
C SER A 92 -2.25 16.34 -20.66
N ASN A 93 -2.77 17.57 -20.69
CA ASN A 93 -4.12 18.00 -20.35
C ASN A 93 -4.81 17.29 -19.16
N ALA A 94 -5.17 18.07 -18.14
CA ALA A 94 -5.97 17.67 -16.97
C ALA A 94 -7.34 17.00 -17.28
N SER A 95 -7.65 16.72 -18.55
CA SER A 95 -8.81 16.00 -19.04
C SER A 95 -8.67 14.47 -19.04
N ILE A 96 -7.46 13.90 -18.88
CA ILE A 96 -7.24 12.44 -18.78
C ILE A 96 -7.51 11.91 -17.34
N ARG A 97 -8.44 12.53 -16.63
CA ARG A 97 -8.94 12.06 -15.34
C ARG A 97 -10.31 11.47 -15.55
N HIS A 98 -10.60 10.33 -14.93
CA HIS A 98 -11.96 9.80 -14.87
C HIS A 98 -12.88 10.91 -14.34
N LYS A 99 -13.74 11.48 -15.19
CA LYS A 99 -14.87 12.31 -14.74
C LYS A 99 -15.86 11.35 -14.06
N ASN A 100 -15.63 11.06 -12.79
CA ASN A 100 -16.67 10.71 -11.81
C ASN A 100 -16.00 10.45 -10.47
N TRP A 101 -15.90 11.52 -9.69
CA TRP A 101 -15.83 11.44 -8.25
C TRP A 101 -17.01 12.28 -7.74
N MET A 102 -18.13 11.61 -7.43
CA MET A 102 -19.03 12.08 -6.38
C MET A 102 -18.59 11.31 -5.14
N GLY A 103 -17.94 12.02 -4.22
CA GLY A 103 -17.54 11.47 -2.94
C GLY A 103 -18.75 11.30 -2.03
N TYR A 104 -18.75 10.18 -1.31
CA TYR A 104 -19.18 10.05 0.08
C TYR A 104 -18.24 9.04 0.73
#